data_AF-A0A445MU90-F1
#
_entry.id   AF-A0A445MU90-F1
#
_cell.length_a   1.000
_cell.length_b   1.000
_cell.length_c   1.000
_cell.angle_alpha   90.00
_cell.angle_beta   90.00
_cell.angle_gamma   90.00
#
_symmetry.space_group_name_H-M   'P 1'
#
loop_
_entity.id
_entity.type
_entity.pdbx_description
1 polymer ?
#
loop_
_entity_poly.entity_id
_entity_poly.type
_entity_poly.pdbx_seq_one_letter_code
_entity_poly.pdbx_strand_id
1 'polypeptide(L)' 'MNSSQIHSRIMEFSRIRKDAMDDTAALLDVALFVEEVFGITLSDDDICQENLGTHQLCEAFVNKILGAK' A
#
# COMPACT_ATOMS: atom_id res chain seq x y z
N MET A 1 0.43 -9.65 -11.48
CA MET A 1 -0.73 -8.72 -11.45
C MET A 1 -0.37 -7.49 -12.28
N ASN A 2 -1.30 -6.86 -13.00
CA ASN A 2 -0.98 -5.68 -13.84
C ASN A 2 -1.26 -4.35 -13.10
N SER A 3 -0.71 -3.23 -13.60
CA SER A 3 -0.83 -1.90 -12.97
C SER A 3 -2.29 -1.47 -12.73
N SER A 4 -3.21 -1.77 -13.65
CA SER A 4 -4.63 -1.45 -13.48
C SER A 4 -5.28 -2.20 -12.30
N GLN A 5 -4.87 -3.44 -12.05
CA GLN A 5 -5.37 -4.22 -10.92
C GLN A 5 -4.80 -3.70 -9.58
N ILE A 6 -3.54 -3.28 -9.56
CA ILE A 6 -2.90 -2.65 -8.39
C ILE A 6 -3.67 -1.38 -8.01
N HIS A 7 -3.86 -0.48 -8.99
CA HIS A 7 -4.59 0.76 -8.80
C HIS A 7 -5.99 0.53 -8.21
N SER A 8 -6.75 -0.42 -8.80
CA SER A 8 -8.11 -0.71 -8.35
C SER A 8 -8.17 -1.19 -6.90
N ARG A 9 -7.22 -2.04 -6.47
CA ARG A 9 -7.18 -2.57 -5.10
C ARG A 9 -6.78 -1.50 -4.09
N ILE A 10 -5.79 -0.67 -4.41
CA ILE A 10 -5.36 0.44 -3.55
C ILE A 10 -6.50 1.46 -3.41
N MET A 11 -7.22 1.76 -4.49
CA MET A 11 -8.36 2.68 -4.46
C MET A 11 -9.56 2.13 -3.69
N GLU A 12 -9.78 0.81 -3.70
CA GLU A 12 -10.82 0.17 -2.89
C GLU A 12 -10.49 0.28 -1.40
N PHE A 13 -9.26 -0.08 -1.02
CA PHE A 13 -8.76 0.03 0.35
C PHE A 13 -8.75 1.48 0.87
N SER A 14 -8.35 2.42 0.01
CA SER A 14 -8.41 3.86 0.25
C SER A 14 -9.79 4.35 0.69
N ARG A 15 -10.83 3.92 -0.04
CA ARG A 15 -12.21 4.33 0.24
C ARG A 15 -12.69 3.79 1.58
N ILE A 16 -12.29 2.58 1.94
CA ILE A 16 -12.60 1.96 3.23
C ILE A 16 -11.91 2.73 4.36
N ARG A 17 -10.65 3.14 4.17
CA ARG A 17 -9.89 3.84 5.21
C ARG A 17 -10.15 5.34 5.31
N LYS A 18 -10.76 6.00 4.32
CA LYS A 18 -11.07 7.43 4.40
C LYS A 18 -11.99 7.78 5.58
N ASP A 19 -12.70 6.78 6.11
CA ASP A 19 -13.53 6.88 7.31
C ASP A 19 -12.76 6.63 8.63
N ALA A 20 -11.52 6.14 8.55
CA ALA A 20 -10.63 5.89 9.69
C ALA A 20 -9.59 7.02 9.82
N MET A 21 -9.80 7.94 10.76
CA MET A 21 -8.95 9.11 10.98
C MET A 21 -7.52 8.73 11.43
N ASP A 22 -6.54 9.27 10.71
CA ASP A 22 -5.19 9.72 11.07
C ASP A 22 -4.52 9.11 12.32
N ASP A 23 -3.72 8.06 12.15
CA ASP A 23 -2.78 7.63 13.19
C ASP A 23 -1.64 6.75 12.62
N THR A 24 -0.58 6.53 13.40
CA THR A 24 0.55 5.64 13.01
C THR A 24 0.07 4.21 12.72
N ALA A 25 -1.03 3.79 13.35
CA ALA A 25 -1.75 2.56 13.04
C ALA A 25 -2.17 2.47 11.56
N ALA A 26 -2.43 3.61 10.92
CA ALA A 26 -2.82 3.66 9.52
C ALA A 26 -1.71 3.16 8.59
N LEU A 27 -0.42 3.39 8.88
CA LEU A 27 0.68 2.88 8.06
C LEU A 27 0.81 1.35 8.16
N LEU A 28 0.69 0.82 9.37
CA LEU A 28 0.68 -0.62 9.63
C LEU A 28 -0.49 -1.30 8.93
N ASP A 29 -1.68 -0.70 8.94
CA ASP A 29 -2.83 -1.23 8.20
C ASP A 29 -2.59 -1.25 6.68
N VAL A 30 -1.89 -0.24 6.13
CA VAL A 30 -1.49 -0.27 4.70
C VAL A 30 -0.51 -1.38 4.44
N ALA A 31 0.48 -1.52 5.32
CA ALA A 31 1.52 -2.53 5.17
C ALA A 31 0.89 -3.93 5.15
N LEU A 32 0.04 -4.25 6.12
CA LEU A 32 -0.69 -5.52 6.18
C LEU A 32 -1.54 -5.74 4.91
N PHE A 33 -2.29 -4.72 4.49
CA PHE A 33 -3.05 -4.80 3.23
C PHE A 33 -2.14 -5.08 2.03
N VAL A 34 -1.01 -4.40 1.91
CA VAL A 34 -0.05 -4.57 0.81
C VAL A 34 0.52 -5.98 0.81
N GLU A 35 0.92 -6.48 1.98
CA GLU A 35 1.49 -7.82 2.11
C GLU A 35 0.46 -8.91 1.76
N GLU A 36 -0.75 -8.82 2.31
CA GLU A 36 -1.82 -9.80 2.08
C GLU A 36 -2.33 -9.79 0.64
N VAL A 37 -2.55 -8.60 0.06
CA VAL A 37 -3.19 -8.49 -1.26
C VAL A 37 -2.20 -8.69 -2.41
N PHE A 38 -0.97 -8.23 -2.26
CA PHE A 38 0.03 -8.30 -3.33
C PHE A 38 1.07 -9.41 -3.12
N GLY A 39 1.04 -10.12 -1.99
CA GLY A 39 1.98 -11.20 -1.68
C GLY A 39 3.42 -10.70 -1.55
N ILE A 40 3.56 -9.48 -1.03
CA ILE A 40 4.84 -8.81 -0.78
C ILE A 40 5.18 -9.00 0.70
N THR A 41 6.46 -8.99 1.06
CA THR A 41 6.90 -8.87 2.45
C THR A 41 7.61 -7.54 2.59
N LEU A 42 7.15 -6.72 3.52
CA LEU A 42 7.68 -5.39 3.79
C LEU A 42 8.64 -5.44 4.99
N SER A 43 9.72 -4.69 4.90
CA SER A 43 10.60 -4.45 6.05
C SER A 43 10.12 -3.24 6.85
N ASP A 44 10.58 -3.08 8.09
CA ASP A 44 10.23 -1.91 8.91
C ASP A 44 10.60 -0.59 8.21
N ASP A 45 11.69 -0.56 7.44
CA ASP A 45 12.11 0.61 6.66
C ASP A 45 11.17 0.93 5.48
N ASP A 46 10.43 -0.07 4.99
CA ASP A 46 9.44 0.09 3.94
C ASP A 46 8.13 0.71 4.47
N ILE A 47 7.85 0.56 5.76
CA ILE A 47 6.61 1.01 6.41
C ILE A 47 6.77 2.48 6.86
N CYS A 48 6.83 3.38 5.87
CA CYS A 48 7.00 4.81 6.09
C CYS A 48 6.04 5.64 5.25
N GLN A 49 5.90 6.93 5.58
CA GLN A 49 5.00 7.85 4.89
C GLN A 49 5.41 8.07 3.42
N GLU A 50 6.70 8.03 3.15
CA GLU A 50 7.30 8.21 1.82
C GLU A 50 6.94 7.07 0.87
N ASN A 51 6.70 5.87 1.39
CA ASN A 51 6.32 4.71 0.59
C ASN A 51 4.81 4.43 0.63
N LEU A 52 4.15 4.59 1.78
CA LEU A 52 2.78 4.11 2.00
C LEU A 52 1.80 5.22 2.43
N GLY A 53 2.26 6.45 2.65
CA GLY A 53 1.48 7.53 3.25
C GLY A 53 0.35 8.06 2.37
N THR A 54 0.44 7.87 1.05
CA THR A 54 -0.66 8.20 0.12
C THR A 54 -0.90 7.07 -0.86
N HIS A 55 -2.08 7.04 -1.48
CA HIS A 55 -2.42 6.01 -2.48
C HIS A 55 -1.44 6.01 -3.65
N GLN A 56 -1.01 7.18 -4.10
CA GLN A 56 -0.07 7.32 -5.20
C GLN A 56 1.33 6.80 -4.84
N LEU A 57 1.81 7.08 -3.62
CA LEU A 57 3.10 6.58 -3.14
C LEU A 57 3.04 5.05 -2.97
N CYS A 58 1.98 4.55 -2.34
CA CYS A 58 1.76 3.12 -2.15
C CYS A 58 1.71 2.39 -3.50
N GLU A 59 0.99 2.95 -4.47
CA GLU A 59 0.91 2.38 -5.83
C GLU A 59 2.27 2.36 -6.53
N ALA A 60 3.02 3.46 -6.50
CA ALA A 60 4.34 3.53 -7.09
C ALA A 60 5.31 2.52 -6.45
N PHE A 61 5.24 2.40 -5.12
CA PHE A 61 6.06 1.49 -4.34
C PHE A 61 5.74 0.01 -4.65
N VAL A 62 4.47 -0.38 -4.65
CA VAL A 62 4.04 -1.75 -5.00
C VAL A 62 4.42 -2.10 -6.44
N ASN A 63 4.21 -1.19 -7.40
CA ASN A 63 4.64 -1.39 -8.78
C ASN A 63 6.16 -1.58 -8.89
N LYS A 64 6.95 -0.80 -8.14
CA LYS A 64 8.42 -0.92 -8.11
C LYS A 64 8.86 -2.30 -7.60
N ILE A 65 8.26 -2.81 -6.51
CA ILE A 65 8.61 -4.13 -5.97
C ILE A 65 8.21 -5.24 -6.93
N LEU A 66 6.99 -5.20 -7.47
CA LEU A 66 6.49 -6.25 -8.37
C LEU A 66 7.18 -6.23 -9.74
N GLY A 67 7.66 -5.08 -10.21
CA GLY A 67 8.44 -4.95 -11.44
C GLY A 67 9.94 -5.22 -11.28
N ALA A 68 10.45 -5.29 -10.05
CA ALA A 68 11.83 -5.70 -9.75
C ALA A 68 11.99 -7.23 -9.61
N LYS A 69 10.90 -7.99 -9.66
CA LYS A 69 10.88 -9.46 -9.75
C LYS A 69 10.68 -9.90 -11.20
#